data_AF-A0A8S1TA35-F1
#
_entry.id   AF-A0A8S1TA35-F1
#
_cell.length_a   1.000
_cell.length_b   1.000
_cell.length_c   1.000
_cell.angle_alpha   90.00
_cell.angle_beta   90.00
_cell.angle_gamma   90.00
#
_symmetry.space_group_name_H-M   'P 1'
#
loop_
_entity.id
_entity.type
_entity.pdbx_description
1 polymer ?
#
loop_
_entity_poly.entity_id
_entity_poly.type
_entity_poly.pdbx_seq_one_letter_code
_entity_poly.pdbx_strand_id
1 'polypeptide(L)'
;MVVAEKRLIDEYFKVEDIDQAGQSFKRVSRIKCKSKSGEVDMELDVNIDIYPIDKGCEYRVLIVRSLGISQEMDQGKYKPEFSQIDNELLEKFQYAMFGRVFKMIKDQNKMINVFASFGGLILKLSGKSEELDKFADDQRVYLLMRKA
;
A
#
# COMPACT_ATOMS: atom_id res chain seq x y z
N MET A 1 19.77 -9.19 9.38
CA MET A 1 19.67 -7.72 9.47
C MET A 1 19.51 -7.09 8.07
N VAL A 2 18.66 -7.64 7.19
CA VAL A 2 18.51 -7.22 5.75
C VAL A 2 17.02 -7.00 5.37
N VAL A 3 16.10 -7.14 6.30
CA VAL A 3 14.64 -7.12 6.01
C VAL A 3 14.05 -5.70 6.00
N ALA A 4 14.70 -4.73 6.65
CA ALA A 4 14.18 -3.37 6.81
C ALA A 4 14.25 -2.53 5.52
N GLU A 5 15.30 -2.65 4.70
CA GLU A 5 15.50 -1.83 3.49
C GLU A 5 14.49 -2.13 2.36
N LYS A 6 13.77 -3.26 2.43
CA LYS A 6 12.75 -3.63 1.44
C LYS A 6 11.37 -3.04 1.75
N ARG A 7 11.15 -2.54 2.98
CA ARG A 7 9.83 -2.09 3.46
C ARG A 7 9.70 -0.58 3.34
N LEU A 8 8.77 -0.17 2.48
CA LEU A 8 8.41 1.23 2.30
C LEU A 8 7.42 1.68 3.36
N ILE A 9 6.44 0.86 3.72
CA ILE A 9 5.52 1.11 4.83
C ILE A 9 5.32 -0.21 5.57
N ASP A 10 5.27 -0.20 6.90
CA ASP A 10 4.84 -1.34 7.72
C ASP A 10 4.19 -0.77 8.98
N GLU A 11 2.89 -0.45 8.88
CA GLU A 11 2.17 0.26 9.94
C GLU A 11 0.70 -0.17 10.02
N TYR A 12 0.04 0.22 11.11
CA TYR A 12 -1.39 0.10 11.26
C TYR A 12 -2.07 1.39 10.83
N PHE A 13 -3.11 1.27 10.02
CA PHE A 13 -3.95 2.36 9.56
C PHE A 13 -5.37 2.15 10.06
N LYS A 14 -5.92 3.17 10.70
CA LYS A 14 -7.33 3.19 11.11
C LYS A 14 -8.17 3.78 9.99
N VAL A 15 -9.25 3.10 9.60
CA VAL A 15 -10.20 3.59 8.60
C VAL A 15 -11.06 4.68 9.22
N GLU A 16 -10.87 5.92 8.78
CA GLU A 16 -11.62 7.08 9.26
C GLU A 16 -12.89 7.31 8.44
N ASP A 17 -12.83 7.03 7.14
CA ASP A 17 -13.97 7.20 6.25
C ASP A 17 -13.94 6.26 5.05
N ILE A 18 -15.11 6.05 4.46
CA ILE A 18 -15.30 5.23 3.26
C ILE A 18 -16.23 6.00 2.32
N ASP A 19 -15.78 6.22 1.07
CA ASP A 19 -16.54 6.88 0.02
C ASP A 19 -17.09 8.26 0.44
N GLN A 20 -16.23 9.15 0.95
CA GLN A 20 -16.61 10.48 1.46
C GLN A 20 -17.42 11.32 0.44
N ALA A 21 -17.17 11.14 -0.87
CA ALA A 21 -17.89 11.81 -1.96
C ALA A 21 -19.14 11.05 -2.43
N GLY A 22 -19.53 9.98 -1.74
CA GLY A 22 -20.56 9.04 -2.15
C GLY A 22 -19.98 7.84 -2.91
N GLN A 23 -20.67 6.70 -2.80
CA GLN A 23 -20.26 5.47 -3.46
C GLN A 23 -20.55 5.53 -4.96
N SER A 24 -19.49 5.62 -5.76
CA SER A 24 -19.59 5.67 -7.22
C SER A 24 -19.58 4.29 -7.87
N PHE A 25 -18.99 3.28 -7.21
CA PHE A 25 -18.81 1.93 -7.75
C PHE A 25 -19.35 0.89 -6.78
N LYS A 26 -19.93 -0.18 -7.33
CA LYS A 26 -20.53 -1.27 -6.51
C LYS A 26 -19.50 -2.14 -5.80
N ARG A 27 -18.32 -2.33 -6.42
CA ARG A 27 -17.28 -3.28 -5.97
C ARG A 27 -16.00 -2.60 -5.50
N VAL A 28 -15.91 -1.29 -5.67
CA VAL A 28 -14.71 -0.52 -5.31
C VAL A 28 -15.15 0.62 -4.42
N SER A 29 -14.48 0.75 -3.29
CA SER A 29 -14.64 1.89 -2.41
C SER A 29 -13.30 2.56 -2.16
N ARG A 30 -13.33 3.89 -1.99
CA ARG A 30 -12.18 4.66 -1.56
C ARG A 30 -12.20 4.80 -0.04
N ILE A 31 -11.23 4.19 0.61
CA ILE A 31 -11.04 4.30 2.06
C ILE A 31 -10.08 5.44 2.36
N LYS A 32 -10.41 6.23 3.38
CA LYS A 32 -9.51 7.22 3.97
C LYS A 32 -9.07 6.72 5.32
N CYS A 33 -7.77 6.63 5.53
CA CYS A 33 -7.17 6.06 6.71
C CYS A 33 -6.09 6.97 7.28
N LYS A 34 -5.90 6.88 8.58
CA LYS A 34 -4.80 7.54 9.28
C LYS A 34 -3.90 6.50 9.93
N SER A 35 -2.60 6.68 9.74
CA SER A 35 -1.59 5.88 10.42
C SER A 35 -1.71 6.00 11.94
N LYS A 36 -1.35 4.94 12.66
CA LYS A 36 -1.39 4.92 14.13
C LYS A 36 -0.37 5.88 14.75
N SER A 37 0.77 6.11 14.08
CA SER A 37 1.73 7.17 14.43
C SER A 37 1.15 8.57 14.22
N GLY A 38 0.19 8.71 13.31
CA GLY A 38 -0.40 9.99 12.90
C GLY A 38 0.45 10.76 11.88
N GLU A 39 1.55 10.17 11.40
CA GLU A 39 2.53 10.82 10.51
C GLU A 39 2.19 10.67 9.02
N VAL A 40 1.38 9.67 8.68
CA VAL A 40 0.95 9.37 7.30
C VAL A 40 -0.57 9.25 7.21
N ASP A 41 -1.17 10.01 6.30
CA ASP A 41 -2.54 9.84 5.84
C ASP A 41 -2.55 9.00 4.55
N MET A 42 -3.52 8.09 4.43
CA MET A 42 -3.66 7.18 3.29
C MET A 42 -5.07 7.27 2.70
N GLU A 43 -5.17 7.47 1.38
CA GLU A 43 -6.39 7.23 0.61
C GLU A 43 -6.13 6.05 -0.34
N LEU A 44 -6.98 5.02 -0.30
CA LEU A 44 -6.79 3.80 -1.08
C LEU A 44 -8.11 3.32 -1.68
N ASP A 45 -8.09 3.01 -2.98
CA ASP A 45 -9.18 2.28 -3.63
C ASP A 45 -9.01 0.77 -3.37
N VAL A 46 -10.06 0.12 -2.86
CA VAL A 46 -10.06 -1.31 -2.51
C VAL A 46 -11.22 -2.03 -3.17
N ASN A 47 -10.99 -3.25 -3.66
CA ASN A 47 -12.08 -4.12 -4.09
C ASN A 47 -12.80 -4.73 -2.87
N ILE A 48 -13.92 -4.13 -2.50
CA ILE A 48 -14.71 -4.50 -1.32
C ILE A 48 -15.57 -5.77 -1.52
N ASP A 49 -15.70 -6.27 -2.75
CA ASP A 49 -16.42 -7.53 -3.03
C ASP A 49 -15.63 -8.74 -2.51
N ILE A 50 -14.30 -8.70 -2.64
CA ILE A 50 -13.41 -9.78 -2.20
C ILE A 50 -12.73 -9.50 -0.86
N TYR A 51 -12.66 -8.25 -0.44
CA TYR A 51 -12.04 -7.86 0.83
C TYR A 51 -12.82 -6.72 1.50
N PRO A 52 -13.88 -7.06 2.28
CA PRO A 52 -14.71 -6.07 2.94
C PRO A 52 -13.93 -5.21 3.95
N ILE A 53 -14.17 -3.90 3.91
CA ILE A 53 -13.53 -2.92 4.80
C ILE A 53 -14.57 -2.25 5.70
N ASP A 54 -14.29 -2.23 7.01
CA ASP A 54 -15.16 -1.64 8.02
C ASP A 54 -14.60 -0.29 8.49
N LYS A 55 -15.45 0.74 8.53
CA LYS A 55 -15.12 2.04 9.12
C LYS A 55 -14.81 1.87 10.60
N GLY A 56 -13.77 2.56 11.08
CA GLY A 56 -13.32 2.51 12.46
C GLY A 56 -12.39 1.35 12.80
N CYS A 57 -12.26 0.33 11.93
CA CYS A 57 -11.32 -0.77 12.12
C CYS A 57 -9.88 -0.37 11.78
N GLU A 58 -8.93 -1.08 12.38
CA GLU A 58 -7.51 -0.96 12.08
C GLU A 58 -7.07 -2.09 11.14
N TYR A 59 -6.22 -1.75 10.19
CA TYR A 59 -5.61 -2.69 9.26
C TYR A 59 -4.11 -2.50 9.25
N ARG A 60 -3.37 -3.60 9.30
CA ARG A 60 -1.93 -3.55 9.06
C ARG A 60 -1.71 -3.46 7.55
N VAL A 61 -0.97 -2.45 7.12
CA VAL A 61 -0.59 -2.21 5.74
C VAL A 61 0.92 -2.31 5.62
N LEU A 62 1.37 -3.16 4.70
CA LEU A 62 2.78 -3.34 4.36
C LEU A 62 2.96 -3.00 2.88
N ILE A 63 3.82 -2.04 2.58
CA ILE A 63 4.22 -1.70 1.21
C ILE A 63 5.69 -2.06 1.03
N VAL A 64 5.99 -2.85 -0.01
CA VAL A 64 7.35 -3.33 -0.31
C VAL A 64 7.68 -3.19 -1.79
N ARG A 65 8.98 -3.13 -2.10
CA ARG A 65 9.48 -3.08 -3.50
C ARG A 65 9.51 -4.45 -4.19
N SER A 66 9.58 -5.52 -3.40
CA SER A 66 9.66 -6.91 -3.88
C SER A 66 9.11 -7.85 -2.81
N LEU A 67 8.42 -8.91 -3.25
CA LEU A 67 7.97 -10.01 -2.41
C LEU A 67 9.06 -11.09 -2.23
N GLY A 68 10.15 -11.04 -3.00
CA GLY A 68 11.17 -12.08 -3.02
C GLY A 68 12.17 -12.02 -1.85
N ILE A 69 12.64 -13.19 -1.44
CA ILE A 69 13.75 -13.35 -0.48
C ILE A 69 15.06 -12.86 -1.12
N SER A 70 15.29 -13.16 -2.41
CA SER A 70 16.49 -12.72 -3.14
C SER A 70 16.46 -11.20 -3.40
N GLN A 71 17.65 -10.60 -3.51
CA GLN A 71 17.83 -9.18 -3.83
C GLN A 71 17.61 -8.87 -5.32
N GLU A 72 17.16 -9.84 -6.11
CA GLU A 72 16.88 -9.62 -7.51
C GLU A 72 15.70 -8.67 -7.66
N MET A 73 15.96 -7.55 -8.34
CA MET A 73 14.93 -6.59 -8.73
C MET A 73 13.83 -7.34 -9.47
N ASP A 74 12.58 -7.07 -9.10
CA ASP A 74 11.42 -7.67 -9.76
C ASP A 74 11.50 -7.41 -11.28
N GLN A 75 11.71 -8.49 -12.04
CA GLN A 75 11.84 -8.43 -13.50
C GLN A 75 10.51 -8.12 -14.21
N GLY A 76 9.42 -7.94 -13.46
CA GLY A 76 8.09 -7.65 -13.99
C GLY A 76 7.43 -8.86 -14.63
N LYS A 77 7.93 -10.07 -14.32
CA LYS A 77 7.35 -11.34 -14.76
C LYS A 77 6.71 -12.02 -13.56
N TYR A 78 5.38 -12.09 -13.56
CA TYR A 78 4.67 -12.91 -12.61
C TYR A 78 4.97 -14.38 -12.90
N LYS A 79 5.56 -15.08 -11.93
CA LYS A 79 5.67 -16.55 -11.98
C LYS A 79 4.73 -17.12 -10.93
N PRO A 80 3.75 -17.95 -11.31
CA PRO A 80 2.84 -18.61 -10.37
C PRO A 80 3.60 -19.45 -9.34
N GLU A 81 4.80 -19.92 -9.66
CA GLU A 81 5.65 -20.64 -8.69
C GLU A 81 6.02 -19.77 -7.48
N PHE A 82 6.05 -18.42 -7.61
CA PHE A 82 6.32 -17.54 -6.47
C PHE A 82 5.19 -17.50 -5.43
N SER A 83 3.97 -17.92 -5.78
CA SER A 83 2.92 -18.17 -4.79
C SER A 83 3.00 -19.57 -4.17
N GLN A 84 3.83 -20.46 -4.72
CA GLN A 84 4.08 -21.81 -4.20
C GLN A 84 5.38 -21.90 -3.39
N ILE A 85 6.33 -20.99 -3.64
CA ILE A 85 7.48 -20.78 -2.78
C ILE A 85 6.95 -20.05 -1.55
N ASP A 86 6.97 -20.72 -0.39
CA ASP A 86 6.57 -20.21 0.94
C ASP A 86 6.96 -18.74 1.13
N ASN A 87 6.08 -17.85 0.69
CA ASN A 87 6.31 -16.44 0.80
C ASN A 87 5.68 -16.04 2.11
N GLU A 88 6.47 -16.16 3.18
CA GLU A 88 6.03 -15.89 4.55
C GLU A 88 5.29 -14.54 4.68
N LEU A 89 5.56 -13.56 3.81
CA LEU A 89 4.80 -12.33 3.77
C LEU A 89 3.39 -12.56 3.24
N LEU A 90 3.20 -13.17 2.07
CA LEU A 90 1.86 -13.39 1.50
C LEU A 90 0.96 -14.23 2.42
N GLU A 91 1.51 -15.24 3.10
CA GLU A 91 0.74 -16.06 4.05
C GLU A 91 0.24 -15.28 5.27
N LYS A 92 0.96 -14.21 5.64
CA LYS A 92 0.62 -13.39 6.82
C LYS A 92 -0.42 -12.31 6.50
N PHE A 93 -0.76 -12.07 5.23
CA PHE A 93 -1.70 -11.02 4.79
C PHE A 93 -2.88 -11.61 4.01
N GLN A 94 -4.00 -10.89 3.97
CA GLN A 94 -5.27 -11.37 3.40
C GLN A 94 -5.59 -10.74 2.04
N TYR A 95 -5.01 -9.57 1.77
CA TYR A 95 -5.22 -8.81 0.55
C TYR A 95 -3.88 -8.34 0.00
N ALA A 96 -3.68 -8.50 -1.31
CA ALA A 96 -2.44 -8.14 -1.98
C ALA A 96 -2.71 -7.44 -3.30
N MET A 97 -1.93 -6.41 -3.61
CA MET A 97 -1.97 -5.70 -4.88
C MET A 97 -0.56 -5.44 -5.40
N PHE A 98 -0.40 -5.46 -6.72
CA PHE A 98 0.82 -5.07 -7.41
C PHE A 98 0.56 -3.85 -8.28
N GLY A 99 1.45 -2.86 -8.21
CA GLY A 99 1.25 -1.58 -8.84
C GLY A 99 2.54 -0.81 -9.04
N ARG A 100 2.38 0.46 -9.42
CA ARG A 100 3.50 1.35 -9.72
C ARG A 100 3.25 2.75 -9.19
N VAL A 101 4.26 3.33 -8.55
CA VAL A 101 4.30 4.76 -8.22
C VAL A 101 4.42 5.53 -9.52
N PHE A 102 3.44 6.38 -9.81
CA PHE A 102 3.41 7.14 -11.07
C PHE A 102 3.66 8.63 -10.87
N LYS A 103 3.59 9.11 -9.62
CA LYS A 103 3.82 10.52 -9.30
C LYS A 103 4.24 10.69 -7.85
N MET A 104 5.28 11.46 -7.62
CA MET A 104 5.61 12.04 -6.32
C MET A 104 5.58 13.57 -6.39
N ILE A 105 5.02 14.20 -5.34
CA ILE A 105 5.01 15.65 -5.19
C ILE A 105 5.63 15.98 -3.84
N LYS A 106 6.75 16.71 -3.85
CA LYS A 106 7.41 17.22 -2.65
C LYS A 106 7.09 18.70 -2.51
N ASP A 107 6.58 19.11 -1.35
CA ASP A 107 6.32 20.52 -1.07
C ASP A 107 7.50 21.19 -0.34
N GLN A 108 7.44 22.51 -0.15
CA GLN A 108 8.48 23.27 0.56
C GLN A 108 8.49 23.02 2.07
N ASN A 109 7.41 22.48 2.63
CA ASN A 109 7.23 22.20 4.05
C ASN A 109 7.68 20.78 4.43
N LYS A 110 8.45 20.11 3.57
CA LYS A 110 8.90 18.72 3.75
C LYS A 110 7.76 17.70 3.81
N MET A 111 6.59 18.01 3.26
CA MET A 111 5.55 17.02 3.02
C MET A 111 5.73 16.40 1.64
N ILE A 112 5.47 15.10 1.57
CA ILE A 112 5.51 14.32 0.34
C ILE A 112 4.12 13.73 0.12
N ASN A 113 3.65 13.83 -1.13
CA ASN A 113 2.51 13.09 -1.63
C ASN A 113 3.00 12.03 -2.61
N VAL A 114 2.74 10.75 -2.31
CA VAL A 114 3.07 9.62 -3.18
C VAL A 114 1.79 9.10 -3.78
N PHE A 115 1.76 8.97 -5.11
CA PHE A 115 0.64 8.40 -5.85
C PHE A 115 1.06 7.11 -6.55
N ALA A 116 0.32 6.04 -6.30
CA ALA A 116 0.51 4.75 -6.95
C ALA A 116 -0.79 4.25 -7.58
N SER A 117 -0.66 3.42 -8.61
CA SER A 117 -1.77 2.77 -9.30
C SER A 117 -1.58 1.27 -9.31
N PHE A 118 -2.62 0.54 -8.89
CA PHE A 118 -2.71 -0.91 -8.87
C PHE A 118 -3.72 -1.35 -9.93
N GLY A 119 -3.34 -1.22 -11.21
CA GLY A 119 -4.21 -1.56 -12.33
C GLY A 119 -5.46 -0.68 -12.45
N GLY A 120 -5.40 0.57 -11.97
CA GLY A 120 -6.52 1.52 -11.96
C GLY A 120 -7.07 1.83 -10.57
N LEU A 121 -6.78 1.00 -9.56
CA LEU A 121 -7.05 1.33 -8.16
C LEU A 121 -5.96 2.29 -7.64
N ILE A 122 -6.37 3.45 -7.12
CA ILE A 122 -5.44 4.52 -6.77
C ILE A 122 -5.09 4.47 -5.28
N LEU A 123 -3.81 4.69 -5.00
CA LEU A 123 -3.29 4.99 -3.67
C LEU A 123 -2.71 6.40 -3.66
N LYS A 124 -3.01 7.14 -2.60
CA LYS A 124 -2.33 8.37 -2.23
C LYS A 124 -1.84 8.25 -0.79
N LEU A 125 -0.55 8.46 -0.57
CA LEU A 125 0.04 8.64 0.75
C LEU A 125 0.45 10.10 0.90
N SER A 126 0.14 10.69 2.05
CA SER A 126 0.52 12.06 2.40
C SER A 126 1.19 12.05 3.77
N GLY A 127 2.41 12.53 3.88
CA GLY A 127 3.17 12.50 5.13
C GLY A 127 4.48 13.27 5.03
N LYS A 128 5.24 13.30 6.12
CA LYS A 128 6.54 13.99 6.14
C LYS A 128 7.59 13.25 5.31
N SER A 129 8.63 13.98 4.91
CA SER A 129 9.75 13.46 4.11
C SER A 129 10.42 12.26 4.75
N GLU A 130 10.58 12.25 6.08
CA GLU A 130 11.19 11.14 6.81
C GLU A 130 10.46 9.81 6.58
N GLU A 131 9.15 9.86 6.37
CA GLU A 131 8.30 8.68 6.18
C GLU A 131 8.16 8.26 4.72
N LEU A 132 8.31 9.17 3.75
CA LEU A 132 7.92 8.90 2.36
C LEU A 132 9.04 9.12 1.32
N ASP A 133 10.20 9.64 1.71
CA ASP A 133 11.31 9.90 0.76
C ASP A 133 11.99 8.62 0.24
N LYS A 134 11.68 7.48 0.86
CA LYS A 134 12.08 6.14 0.39
C LYS A 134 11.33 5.65 -0.85
N PHE A 135 10.26 6.33 -1.28
CA PHE A 135 9.60 6.04 -2.55
C PHE A 135 10.36 6.67 -3.73
N ALA A 136 10.17 6.13 -4.93
CA ALA A 136 10.70 6.72 -6.16
C ALA A 136 9.63 6.71 -7.27
N ASP A 137 9.74 7.64 -8.21
CA ASP A 137 8.90 7.62 -9.43
C ASP A 137 9.19 6.38 -10.27
N ASP A 138 8.16 5.89 -10.97
CA ASP A 138 8.17 4.67 -11.79
C ASP A 138 8.51 3.38 -11.01
N GLN A 139 8.53 3.45 -9.68
CA GLN A 139 8.84 2.31 -8.82
C GLN A 139 7.68 1.31 -8.75
N ARG A 140 7.99 0.03 -8.98
CA ARG A 140 7.08 -1.09 -8.71
C ARG A 140 6.93 -1.30 -7.21
N VAL A 141 5.69 -1.50 -6.78
CA VAL A 141 5.35 -1.72 -5.37
C VAL A 141 4.30 -2.80 -5.22
N TYR A 142 4.39 -3.51 -4.11
CA TYR A 142 3.38 -4.43 -3.63
C TYR A 142 2.76 -3.84 -2.37
N LEU A 143 1.42 -3.83 -2.30
CA LEU A 143 0.67 -3.49 -1.09
C LEU A 143 0.06 -4.77 -0.54
N LEU A 144 0.33 -5.04 0.74
CA LEU A 144 -0.22 -6.17 1.49
C LEU A 144 -1.03 -5.62 2.66
N MET A 145 -2.21 -6.18 2.89
CA MET A 145 -3.14 -5.70 3.90
C MET A 145 -3.83 -6.85 4.62
N ARG A 146 -4.04 -6.69 5.93
CA ARG A 146 -4.81 -7.61 6.78
C ARG A 146 -5.51 -6.84 7.89
N LYS A 147 -6.66 -7.33 8.34
CA LYS A 147 -7.33 -6.76 9.52
C LYS A 147 -6.46 -7.00 10.76
N ALA A 148 -6.37 -5.98 11.63
CA ALA A 148 -5.66 -6.10 12.90
C ALA A 148 -6.39 -7.04 13.87
#